data_AF-A0A2N1JGC5-F1
#
_entry.id   AF-A0A2N1JGC5-F1
#
_cell.length_a   1.000
_cell.length_b   1.000
_cell.length_c   1.000
_cell.angle_alpha   90.00
_cell.angle_beta   90.00
_cell.angle_gamma   90.00
#
_symmetry.space_group_name_H-M   'P 1'
#
loop_
_entity.id
_entity.type
_entity.pdbx_description
1 polymer ?
#
loop_
_entity_poly.entity_id
_entity_poly.type
_entity_poly.pdbx_seq_one_letter_code
_entity_poly.pdbx_strand_id
1 'polypeptide(L)' 'MTTAAISAIGYAGFGFLARCYALGIQKRNIFDNFGGHIMFAGAFGALGYWLHGVKFYQQALLEKKQEELATRRGT' A
#
# COMPACT_ATOMS: atom_id res chain seq x y z
N MET A 1 -12.72 3.17 -6.49
CA MET A 1 -11.74 4.29 -6.53
C MET A 1 -11.44 4.84 -5.14
N THR A 2 -12.43 5.07 -4.29
CA THR A 2 -12.25 5.58 -2.90
C THR A 2 -11.35 4.70 -2.03
N THR A 3 -11.50 3.38 -2.07
CA THR A 3 -10.66 2.44 -1.30
C THR A 3 -9.19 2.43 -1.73
N ALA A 4 -8.93 2.60 -3.03
CA ALA A 4 -7.58 2.70 -3.57
C ALA A 4 -6.88 3.99 -3.10
N ALA A 5 -7.63 5.11 -3.11
CA ALA A 5 -7.13 6.39 -2.62
C ALA A 5 -6.83 6.35 -1.11
N ILE A 6 -7.72 5.73 -0.31
CA ILE A 6 -7.48 5.53 1.13
C ILE A 6 -6.23 4.67 1.37
N SER A 7 -6.05 3.60 0.60
CA SER A 7 -4.85 2.77 0.68
C SER A 7 -3.60 3.58 0.33
N ALA A 8 -3.63 4.35 -0.76
CA ALA A 8 -2.52 5.22 -1.16
C ALA A 8 -2.19 6.27 -0.10
N ILE A 9 -3.20 6.94 0.48
CA ILE A 9 -3.01 7.95 1.53
C ILE A 9 -2.43 7.33 2.81
N GLY A 10 -2.94 6.16 3.22
CA GLY A 10 -2.44 5.46 4.40
C GLY A 10 -0.96 5.08 4.25
N TYR A 11 -0.58 4.52 3.11
CA TYR A 11 0.81 4.20 2.82
C TYR A 11 1.67 5.46 2.62
N ALA A 12 1.15 6.53 2.03
CA ALA A 12 1.88 7.80 1.93
C ALA A 12 2.20 8.39 3.31
N GLY A 13 1.24 8.35 4.24
CA GLY A 13 1.46 8.71 5.64
C GLY A 13 2.53 7.83 6.30
N PHE A 14 2.51 6.53 6.04
CA PHE A 14 3.58 5.63 6.51
C PHE A 14 4.95 6.02 5.93
N GLY A 15 5.06 6.31 4.63
CA GLY A 15 6.30 6.76 4.02
C GLY A 15 6.83 8.06 4.63
N PHE A 16 5.95 9.03 4.87
CA PHE A 16 6.30 10.27 5.57
C PHE A 16 6.88 9.99 6.96
N LEU A 17 6.21 9.16 7.75
CA LEU A 17 6.67 8.78 9.10
C LEU A 17 7.97 7.98 9.07
N ALA A 18 8.16 7.10 8.09
CA ALA A 18 9.41 6.37 7.89
C ALA A 18 10.57 7.33 7.64
N ARG A 19 10.35 8.40 6.85
CA ARG A 19 11.36 9.45 6.65
C ARG A 19 11.66 10.22 7.93
N CYS A 20 10.64 10.61 8.69
CA CYS A 20 10.78 11.26 9.99
C CYS A 20 11.60 10.39 10.97
N TYR A 21 11.30 9.10 11.02
CA TYR A 21 12.00 8.14 11.87
C TYR A 21 13.47 7.97 11.47
N ALA A 22 13.76 7.85 10.17
CA ALA A 22 15.12 7.77 9.67
C ALA A 22 15.97 9.00 10.03
N LEU A 23 15.39 10.21 9.96
CA LEU A 23 16.05 11.44 10.39
C LEU A 23 16.30 11.48 11.90
N GLY A 24 15.35 10.98 12.70
CA GLY A 24 15.50 10.83 14.15
C GLY A 24 16.66 9.91 14.54
N ILE A 25 16.83 8.78 13.84
CA ILE A 25 17.98 7.89 14.03
C ILE A 25 19.29 8.60 13.70
N GLN A 26 19.30 9.39 12.63
CA GLN A 26 20.48 10.18 12.22
C GLN A 26 20.75 11.40 13.13
N LYS A 27 19.96 11.60 14.19
CA LYS A 27 20.02 12.79 15.06
C LYS A 27 19.91 14.11 14.29
N ARG A 28 19.21 14.10 13.15
CA ARG A 28 18.92 15.29 12.33
C ARG A 28 17.54 15.83 12.68
N ASN A 29 17.27 17.08 12.31
CA ASN A 29 15.93 17.64 12.42
C ASN A 29 14.94 16.76 11.63
N ILE A 30 13.79 16.46 12.24
CA ILE A 30 12.77 15.55 11.70
C ILE A 30 12.15 16.09 10.41
N PHE A 31 12.21 17.40 10.15
CA PHE A 31 11.72 18.03 8.91
C PHE A 31 12.84 18.45 7.95
N ASP A 32 14.05 17.91 8.15
CA ASP A 32 15.20 18.21 7.30
C ASP A 32 15.04 17.63 5.89
N ASN A 33 15.28 18.46 4.88
CA ASN A 33 15.03 18.18 3.46
C ASN A 33 13.59 17.69 3.19
N PHE A 34 12.64 18.62 3.15
CA PHE A 34 11.22 18.32 2.92
C PHE A 34 10.95 17.58 1.59
N GLY A 35 11.79 17.78 0.57
CA GLY A 35 11.72 17.01 -0.67
C GLY A 35 11.87 15.50 -0.45
N GLY A 36 12.70 15.10 0.53
CA GLY A 36 12.82 13.70 0.94
C GLY A 36 11.54 13.13 1.56
N HIS A 37 10.76 13.94 2.29
CA HIS A 37 9.46 13.52 2.83
C HIS A 37 8.43 13.28 1.74
N ILE A 38 8.38 14.18 0.75
CA ILE A 38 7.49 14.04 -0.41
C ILE A 38 7.87 12.81 -1.23
N MET A 39 9.16 12.57 -1.47
CA MET A 39 9.65 11.38 -2.16
C MET A 39 9.21 10.08 -1.45
N PHE A 40 9.42 9.99 -0.14
CA PHE A 40 9.03 8.81 0.63
C PHE A 40 7.50 8.62 0.66
N ALA A 41 6.75 9.69 0.91
CA ALA A 41 5.29 9.64 0.89
C ALA A 41 4.76 9.22 -0.49
N GLY A 42 5.32 9.77 -1.56
CA GLY A 42 4.97 9.42 -2.94
C GLY A 42 5.28 7.96 -3.28
N ALA A 43 6.49 7.50 -2.95
CA ALA A 43 6.92 6.12 -3.21
C ALA A 43 6.04 5.09 -2.48
N PHE A 44 5.81 5.28 -1.18
CA PHE A 44 4.94 4.40 -0.42
C PHE A 44 3.48 4.52 -0.84
N GLY A 45 2.98 5.73 -1.13
CA GLY A 45 1.60 5.91 -1.61
C GLY A 45 1.35 5.19 -2.95
N ALA A 46 2.30 5.26 -3.89
CA ALA A 46 2.25 4.52 -5.14
C ALA A 46 2.26 3.00 -4.90
N LEU A 47 3.09 2.53 -3.96
CA LEU A 47 3.13 1.12 -3.57
C LEU A 47 1.80 0.66 -2.95
N GLY A 48 1.17 1.46 -2.09
CA GLY A 48 -0.14 1.18 -1.52
C GLY A 48 -1.23 1.08 -2.59
N TYR A 49 -1.24 2.01 -3.55
CA TYR A 49 -2.16 1.96 -4.69
C TYR A 49 -1.98 0.67 -5.53
N TRP A 50 -0.74 0.30 -5.81
CA TRP A 50 -0.43 -0.91 -6.57
C TRP A 50 -0.87 -2.19 -5.82
N LEU A 51 -0.55 -2.30 -4.53
CA LEU A 51 -0.97 -3.43 -3.68
C LEU A 51 -2.50 -3.57 -3.62
N HIS A 52 -3.22 -2.45 -3.56
CA HIS A 52 -4.67 -2.47 -3.63
C HIS A 52 -5.14 -3.14 -4.93
N GLY A 53 -4.53 -2.82 -6.08
CA GLY A 53 -4.83 -3.47 -7.37
C GLY A 53 -4.55 -4.98 -7.38
N VAL A 54 -3.40 -5.40 -6.84
CA VAL A 54 -3.04 -6.83 -6.74
C VAL A 54 -4.09 -7.62 -5.97
N LYS A 55 -4.65 -7.05 -4.89
CA LYS A 55 -5.68 -7.71 -4.07
C LYS A 55 -6.96 -8.04 -4.86
N PHE A 56 -7.40 -7.17 -5.79
CA PHE A 56 -8.57 -7.46 -6.63
C PHE A 56 -8.33 -8.68 -7.53
N TYR A 57 -7.15 -8.76 -8.13
CA TYR A 57 -6.80 -9.89 -8.97
C TYR A 57 -6.77 -11.21 -8.17
N GLN A 58 -6.22 -11.16 -6.97
CA GLN A 58 -6.19 -12.31 -6.08
C GLN A 58 -7.60 -12.75 -5.65
N GLN A 59 -8.50 -11.80 -5.31
CA GLN A 59 -9.88 -12.12 -4.98
C GLN A 59 -10.63 -12.76 -6.15
N ALA A 60 -10.51 -12.20 -7.35
CA ALA A 60 -11.14 -12.79 -8.54
C ALA A 60 -10.63 -14.21 -8.82
N LEU A 61 -9.34 -14.47 -8.61
CA LEU A 61 -8.77 -15.81 -8.77
C LEU A 61 -9.29 -16.79 -7.70
N LEU A 62 -9.45 -16.32 -6.45
CA LEU A 62 -10.00 -17.13 -5.36
C LEU A 62 -11.48 -17.48 -5.60
N GLU A 63 -12.29 -16.52 -6.05
CA GLU A 63 -13.70 -16.73 -6.40
C GLU A 63 -13.83 -17.79 -7.50
N LYS A 64 -13.06 -17.65 -8.59
CA LYS A 64 -13.02 -18.65 -9.66
C LYS A 64 -12.63 -20.04 -9.15
N LYS A 65 -11.68 -20.11 -8.21
CA LYS A 65 -11.26 -21.40 -7.62
C LYS A 65 -12.34 -21.99 -6.72
N GLN A 66 -13.10 -21.17 -6.00
CA GLN A 66 -14.23 -21.64 -5.21
C GLN A 66 -15.35 -22.21 -6.10
N GLU A 67 -15.65 -21.58 -7.24
CA GLU A 67 -16.60 -22.10 -8.23
C GLU A 67 -16.16 -23.43 -8.85
N GLU A 68 -14.88 -23.56 -9.21
CA GLU A 68 -14.30 -24.83 -9.68
C GLU A 68 -14.43 -25.93 -8.62
N LEU A 69 -14.23 -25.60 -7.34
CA LEU A 69 -14.37 -26.55 -6.24
C LEU A 69 -15.82 -26.94 -5.98
N ALA A 70 -16.77 -26.00 -6.07
CA ALA A 70 -18.20 -26.28 -5.94
C ALA A 70 -18.67 -27.26 -7.03
N THR A 71 -18.32 -26.97 -8.29
CA THR A 71 -18.60 -27.84 -9.43
C THR A 71 -18.03 -29.25 -9.25
N ARG A 72 -16.78 -29.36 -8.75
CA ARG A 72 -16.14 -30.67 -8.48
C ARG A 72 -16.80 -31.42 -7.32
N ARG A 73 -17.40 -30.71 -6.36
CA ARG A 73 -18.08 -31.29 -5.20
C ARG A 73 -19.53 -31.68 -5.48
N GLY A 74 -20.09 -31.29 -6.63
CA GLY A 74 -21.49 -31.55 -6.98
C GLY A 74 -22.49 -30.76 -6.14
N THR A 75 -22.03 -29.67 -5.50
CA THR A 75 -22.82 -28.70 -4.73
C THR A 75 -22.86 -27.38 -5.48
#